data_AF-A0A924H8I4-F1
#
_entry.id   AF-A0A924H8I4-F1
#
_cell.length_a   1.000
_cell.length_b   1.000
_cell.length_c   1.000
_cell.angle_alpha   90.00
_cell.angle_beta   90.00
_cell.angle_gamma   90.00
#
_symmetry.space_group_name_H-M   'P 1'
#
loop_
_entity.id
_entity.type
_entity.pdbx_description
1 polymer ?
#
loop_
_entity_poly.entity_id
_entity_poly.type
_entity_poly.pdbx_seq_one_letter_code
_entity_poly.pdbx_strand_id
1 'polypeptide(L)'
;MTLHLTTFEGEPNGINALSDFRAQRILPQLQAIESKIVGINARFVHLVATEAPPPEALKTQLAALMTYGEPCPAAAGKAADKVLFIVSPRFGTVSPWASKATDIAHNCGLAVKRIERITEYRIVLKSGLAGLFGKTALTDAQRDAVAALLHDRMTESVMFDRSLAAGLFTELQGAALQTIDVLQGGKAALEAANTEFGLALATDEIDYLVAAFTKLNRNPTDV
;
A
#
# COMPACT_ATOMS: atom_id res chain seq x y z
N MET A 1 12.68 -12.77 11.01
CA MET A 1 12.23 -14.04 10.41
C MET A 1 11.74 -13.75 9.01
N THR A 2 11.97 -14.62 8.03
CA THR A 2 11.50 -14.38 6.64
C THR A 2 10.04 -14.79 6.53
N LEU A 3 9.16 -13.86 6.12
CA LEU A 3 7.74 -14.14 5.90
C LEU A 3 7.53 -14.88 4.57
N HIS A 4 6.57 -15.80 4.55
CA HIS A 4 6.08 -16.47 3.35
C HIS A 4 4.82 -15.77 2.87
N LEU A 5 4.84 -15.27 1.64
CA LEU A 5 3.69 -14.58 1.04
C LEU A 5 2.95 -15.51 0.09
N THR A 6 1.65 -15.66 0.30
CA THR A 6 0.74 -16.37 -0.60
C THR A 6 -0.31 -15.39 -1.14
N THR A 7 -0.56 -15.43 -2.45
CA THR A 7 -1.55 -14.56 -3.10
C THR A 7 -2.84 -15.32 -3.34
N PHE A 8 -3.97 -14.67 -3.03
CA PHE A 8 -5.31 -15.20 -3.28
C PHE A 8 -6.09 -14.20 -4.14
N GLU A 9 -6.44 -14.61 -5.35
CA GLU A 9 -7.21 -13.76 -6.27
C GLU A 9 -8.71 -13.87 -6.02
N GLY A 10 -9.21 -15.02 -5.53
CA GLY A 10 -10.64 -15.35 -5.51
C GLY A 10 -11.08 -15.99 -6.84
N GLU A 11 -12.09 -16.86 -6.82
CA GLU A 11 -12.46 -17.63 -8.01
C GLU A 11 -13.55 -16.96 -8.87
N PRO A 12 -13.52 -17.12 -10.21
CA PRO A 12 -12.37 -17.49 -11.06
C PRO A 12 -11.57 -16.27 -11.56
N ASN A 13 -12.08 -15.05 -11.40
CA ASN A 13 -11.44 -13.79 -11.86
C ASN A 13 -11.11 -12.84 -10.70
N GLY A 14 -11.33 -13.29 -9.47
CA GLY A 14 -11.30 -12.50 -8.26
C GLY A 14 -12.57 -11.71 -7.98
N ILE A 15 -12.53 -10.93 -6.91
CA ILE A 15 -13.69 -10.16 -6.42
C ILE A 15 -13.73 -8.81 -7.13
N ASN A 16 -14.90 -8.40 -7.62
CA ASN A 16 -15.06 -7.11 -8.27
C ASN A 16 -14.75 -5.96 -7.30
N ALA A 17 -13.79 -5.11 -7.65
CA ALA A 17 -13.42 -3.91 -6.88
C ALA A 17 -13.98 -2.61 -7.49
N LEU A 18 -14.58 -2.70 -8.68
CA LEU A 18 -15.09 -1.54 -9.41
C LEU A 18 -16.45 -1.84 -10.02
N SER A 19 -17.51 -1.26 -9.46
CA SER A 19 -18.85 -1.38 -10.04
C SER A 19 -18.93 -0.69 -11.40
N ASP A 20 -19.85 -1.15 -12.25
CA ASP A 20 -20.07 -0.62 -13.60
C ASP A 20 -20.33 0.89 -13.60
N PHE A 21 -21.09 1.39 -12.63
CA PHE A 21 -21.34 2.82 -12.46
C PHE A 21 -20.04 3.61 -12.23
N ARG A 22 -19.12 3.10 -11.39
CA ARG A 22 -17.84 3.75 -11.14
C ARG A 22 -16.92 3.65 -12.35
N ALA A 23 -16.92 2.51 -13.05
CA ALA A 23 -16.18 2.31 -14.29
C ALA A 23 -16.63 3.29 -15.38
N GLN A 24 -17.94 3.43 -15.59
CA GLN A 24 -18.52 4.39 -16.55
C GLN A 24 -18.20 5.85 -16.18
N ARG A 25 -18.15 6.18 -14.89
CA ARG A 25 -17.83 7.54 -14.42
C ARG A 25 -16.36 7.93 -14.62
N ILE A 26 -15.42 6.99 -14.46
CA ILE A 26 -13.99 7.27 -14.58
C ILE A 26 -13.49 7.15 -16.03
N LEU A 27 -14.13 6.33 -16.86
CA LEU A 27 -13.69 6.07 -18.23
C LEU A 27 -13.50 7.36 -19.09
N PRO A 28 -14.39 8.36 -19.08
CA PRO A 28 -14.17 9.60 -19.83
C PRO A 28 -12.93 10.37 -19.39
N GLN A 29 -12.60 10.34 -18.09
CA GLN A 29 -11.40 11.01 -17.56
C GLN A 29 -10.13 10.28 -18.02
N LEU A 30 -10.17 8.95 -18.06
CA LEU A 30 -9.07 8.15 -18.61
C LEU A 30 -8.90 8.40 -20.11
N GLN A 31 -10.00 8.50 -20.86
CA GLN A 31 -9.99 8.80 -22.30
C GLN A 31 -9.44 10.19 -22.63
N ALA A 32 -9.59 11.16 -21.72
CA ALA A 32 -8.97 12.48 -21.85
C ALA A 32 -7.43 12.43 -21.75
N ILE A 33 -6.88 11.42 -21.07
CA ILE A 33 -5.42 11.17 -21.00
C ILE A 33 -4.95 10.38 -22.22
N GLU A 34 -5.68 9.33 -22.61
CA GLU A 34 -5.40 8.55 -23.81
C GLU A 34 -6.70 8.05 -24.44
N SER A 35 -7.02 8.59 -25.62
CA SER A 35 -8.23 8.26 -26.40
C SER A 35 -8.39 6.77 -26.75
N LYS A 36 -7.30 6.00 -26.76
CA LYS A 36 -7.33 4.55 -26.99
C LYS A 36 -7.85 3.76 -25.80
N ILE A 37 -8.01 4.34 -24.61
CA ILE A 37 -8.60 3.64 -23.46
C ILE A 37 -10.08 3.38 -23.73
N VAL A 38 -10.47 2.11 -23.78
CA VAL A 38 -11.85 1.67 -24.09
C VAL A 38 -12.54 0.99 -22.92
N GLY A 39 -11.82 0.70 -21.84
CA GLY A 39 -12.40 0.07 -20.67
C GLY A 39 -11.48 0.05 -19.47
N ILE A 40 -12.09 -0.20 -18.32
CA ILE A 40 -11.43 -0.41 -17.04
C ILE A 40 -12.20 -1.49 -16.29
N ASN A 41 -11.47 -2.41 -15.68
CA ASN A 41 -12.00 -3.30 -14.65
C ASN A 41 -11.03 -3.29 -13.48
N ALA A 42 -11.53 -3.68 -12.30
CA ALA A 42 -10.69 -3.83 -11.14
C ALA A 42 -11.10 -5.04 -10.32
N ARG A 43 -10.12 -5.71 -9.73
CA ARG A 43 -10.35 -6.81 -8.80
C ARG A 43 -9.56 -6.65 -7.52
N PHE A 44 -10.08 -7.17 -6.42
CA PHE A 44 -9.28 -7.34 -5.23
C PHE A 44 -8.35 -8.54 -5.36
N VAL A 45 -7.15 -8.38 -4.83
CA VAL A 45 -6.17 -9.46 -4.63
C VAL A 45 -5.69 -9.38 -3.19
N HIS A 46 -5.57 -10.53 -2.55
CA HIS A 46 -5.21 -10.63 -1.14
C HIS A 46 -3.81 -11.23 -1.01
N LEU A 47 -2.98 -10.61 -0.20
CA LEU A 47 -1.66 -11.12 0.17
C LEU A 47 -1.72 -11.58 1.62
N VAL A 48 -1.40 -12.85 1.84
CA VAL A 48 -1.35 -13.43 3.18
C VAL A 48 0.10 -13.73 3.51
N ALA A 49 0.57 -13.15 4.62
CA ALA A 49 1.86 -13.44 5.19
C ALA A 49 1.75 -14.50 6.28
N THR A 50 2.60 -15.51 6.23
CA THR A 50 2.74 -16.56 7.26
C THR A 50 4.20 -16.69 7.68
N GLU A 51 4.44 -17.17 8.91
CA GLU A 51 5.81 -17.37 9.44
C GLU A 51 6.49 -18.62 8.88
N ALA A 52 5.71 -19.57 8.36
CA ALA A 52 6.17 -20.77 7.67
C ALA A 52 5.35 -20.99 6.39
N PRO A 53 5.83 -21.79 5.42
CA PRO A 53 5.04 -22.14 4.23
C PRO A 53 3.70 -22.75 4.64
N PRO A 54 2.56 -22.21 4.17
CA PRO A 54 1.26 -22.71 4.60
C PRO A 54 0.98 -24.09 3.98
N PRO A 55 0.51 -25.07 4.76
CA PRO A 55 0.06 -26.36 4.21
C PRO A 55 -1.16 -26.17 3.32
N GLU A 56 -1.42 -27.11 2.42
CA GLU A 56 -2.56 -27.03 1.48
C GLU A 56 -3.91 -26.87 2.18
N ALA A 57 -4.10 -27.51 3.33
CA ALA A 57 -5.32 -27.35 4.13
C ALA A 57 -5.54 -25.88 4.55
N LEU A 58 -4.48 -25.19 4.99
CA LEU A 58 -4.55 -23.78 5.36
C LEU A 58 -4.81 -22.90 4.13
N LYS A 59 -4.19 -23.21 2.98
CA LYS A 59 -4.46 -22.47 1.74
C LYS A 59 -5.92 -22.59 1.31
N THR A 60 -6.53 -23.77 1.41
CA THR A 60 -7.95 -23.97 1.11
C THR A 60 -8.85 -23.17 2.04
N GLN A 61 -8.56 -23.16 3.35
CA GLN A 61 -9.32 -22.36 4.32
C GLN A 61 -9.17 -20.86 4.07
N LEU A 62 -7.96 -20.39 3.77
CA LEU A 62 -7.71 -18.99 3.41
C LEU A 62 -8.41 -18.60 2.11
N ALA A 63 -8.39 -19.45 1.09
CA ALA A 63 -9.11 -19.21 -0.16
C ALA A 63 -10.62 -19.06 0.08
N ALA A 64 -11.20 -19.92 0.92
CA ALA A 64 -12.60 -19.81 1.33
C ALA A 64 -12.87 -18.51 2.09
N LEU A 65 -12.00 -18.12 3.03
CA LEU A 65 -12.13 -16.87 3.77
C LEU A 65 -12.04 -15.63 2.86
N MET A 66 -11.21 -15.70 1.80
CA MET A 66 -11.06 -14.65 0.80
C MET A 66 -12.12 -14.71 -0.30
N THR A 67 -13.15 -15.56 -0.19
CA THR A 67 -14.26 -15.61 -1.13
C THR A 67 -15.43 -14.82 -0.59
N TYR A 68 -15.55 -13.56 -1.01
CA TYR A 68 -16.63 -12.66 -0.63
C TYR A 68 -17.00 -11.73 -1.79
N GLY A 69 -18.10 -11.00 -1.64
CA GLY A 69 -18.54 -10.02 -2.63
C GLY A 69 -18.96 -10.64 -3.98
N GLU A 70 -19.02 -9.80 -5.01
CA GLU A 70 -19.43 -10.21 -6.35
C GLU A 70 -18.21 -10.64 -7.18
N PRO A 71 -18.33 -11.70 -8.02
CA PRO A 71 -17.28 -12.08 -8.94
C PRO A 71 -16.93 -10.94 -9.90
N CYS A 72 -15.65 -10.70 -10.11
CA CYS A 72 -15.17 -9.78 -11.12
C CYS A 72 -15.52 -10.33 -12.51
N PRO A 73 -16.17 -9.53 -13.38
CA PRO A 73 -16.34 -9.90 -14.78
C PRO A 73 -14.98 -10.19 -15.42
N ALA A 74 -14.95 -11.13 -16.36
CA ALA A 74 -13.75 -11.37 -17.14
C ALA A 74 -13.38 -10.09 -17.90
N ALA A 75 -12.12 -9.66 -17.75
CA ALA A 75 -11.63 -8.48 -18.46
C ALA A 75 -11.73 -8.70 -19.99
N ALA A 76 -12.50 -7.86 -20.68
CA ALA A 76 -12.63 -7.90 -22.15
C ALA A 76 -11.28 -7.65 -22.86
N GLY A 77 -11.13 -8.16 -24.09
CA GLY A 77 -9.93 -7.96 -24.92
C GLY A 77 -8.76 -8.90 -24.59
N LYS A 78 -7.72 -8.88 -25.44
CA LYS A 78 -6.53 -9.74 -25.26
C LYS A 78 -5.65 -9.22 -24.12
N ALA A 79 -4.83 -10.10 -23.54
CA ALA A 79 -3.88 -9.71 -22.49
C ALA A 79 -2.88 -8.62 -22.98
N ALA A 80 -2.50 -8.66 -24.26
CA ALA A 80 -1.61 -7.68 -24.88
C ALA A 80 -2.19 -6.26 -24.98
N ASP A 81 -3.51 -6.12 -24.86
CA ASP A 81 -4.21 -4.83 -24.93
C ASP A 81 -4.51 -4.25 -23.53
N LYS A 82 -3.91 -4.83 -22.48
CA LYS A 82 -4.20 -4.47 -21.09
C LYS A 82 -2.97 -3.87 -20.42
N VAL A 83 -3.18 -2.77 -19.72
CA VAL A 83 -2.17 -2.17 -18.83
C VAL A 83 -2.60 -2.39 -17.39
N LEU A 84 -1.69 -2.97 -16.60
CA LEU A 84 -1.92 -3.28 -15.19
C LEU A 84 -1.49 -2.11 -14.31
N PHE A 85 -2.36 -1.74 -13.37
CA PHE A 85 -2.06 -0.85 -12.27
C PHE A 85 -2.47 -1.55 -10.98
N ILE A 86 -1.62 -1.51 -9.98
CA ILE A 86 -1.86 -2.12 -8.68
C ILE A 86 -1.86 -1.01 -7.65
N VAL A 87 -2.98 -0.84 -6.98
CA VAL A 87 -3.16 0.12 -5.90
C VAL A 87 -3.12 -0.64 -4.58
N SER A 88 -2.22 -0.24 -3.69
CA SER A 88 -2.09 -0.79 -2.34
C SER A 88 -2.22 0.33 -1.31
N PRO A 89 -2.42 0.00 -0.02
CA PRO A 89 -2.08 0.93 1.04
C PRO A 89 -0.64 1.42 0.90
N ARG A 90 -0.37 2.62 1.41
CA ARG A 90 0.97 3.20 1.41
C ARG A 90 1.94 2.31 2.17
N PHE A 91 3.14 2.09 1.62
CA PHE A 91 4.17 1.32 2.31
C PHE A 91 4.49 1.92 3.69
N GLY A 92 4.70 1.05 4.68
CA GLY A 92 4.85 1.43 6.08
C GLY A 92 3.53 1.65 6.83
N THR A 93 2.38 1.46 6.19
CA THR A 93 1.06 1.51 6.84
C THR A 93 0.40 0.13 6.92
N VAL A 94 -0.61 0.01 7.79
CA VAL A 94 -1.49 -1.16 7.87
C VAL A 94 -2.92 -0.68 7.65
N SER A 95 -3.63 -1.26 6.67
CA SER A 95 -5.00 -0.83 6.39
C SER A 95 -5.96 -1.28 7.52
N PRO A 96 -7.04 -0.54 7.79
CA PRO A 96 -8.09 -1.02 8.71
C PRO A 96 -8.72 -2.34 8.26
N TRP A 97 -8.72 -2.60 6.95
CA TRP A 97 -9.18 -3.87 6.38
C TRP A 97 -8.23 -5.00 6.78
N ALA A 98 -6.91 -4.78 6.72
CA ALA A 98 -5.91 -5.76 7.10
C ALA A 98 -6.01 -6.19 8.56
N SER A 99 -6.22 -5.24 9.47
CA SER A 99 -6.43 -5.54 10.89
C SER A 99 -7.64 -6.47 11.07
N LYS A 100 -8.80 -6.11 10.50
CA LYS A 100 -10.02 -6.93 10.63
C LYS A 100 -9.90 -8.29 9.95
N ALA A 101 -9.32 -8.34 8.76
CA ALA A 101 -9.13 -9.60 8.03
C ALA A 101 -8.20 -10.56 8.79
N THR A 102 -7.13 -10.02 9.38
CA THR A 102 -6.20 -10.78 10.21
C THR A 102 -6.88 -11.29 11.48
N ASP A 103 -7.67 -10.43 12.17
CA ASP A 103 -8.44 -10.82 13.36
C ASP A 103 -9.45 -11.93 13.05
N ILE A 104 -10.16 -11.84 11.92
CA ILE A 104 -11.11 -12.89 11.49
C ILE A 104 -10.35 -14.21 11.25
N ALA A 105 -9.21 -14.16 10.57
CA ALA A 105 -8.40 -15.35 10.33
C ALA A 105 -7.93 -16.00 11.64
N HIS A 106 -7.49 -15.20 12.62
CA HIS A 106 -7.13 -15.70 13.95
C HIS A 106 -8.32 -16.30 14.69
N ASN A 107 -9.50 -15.68 14.64
CA ASN A 107 -10.73 -16.21 15.23
C ASN A 107 -11.19 -17.53 14.57
N CYS A 108 -10.84 -17.75 13.31
CA CYS A 108 -11.04 -19.02 12.60
C CYS A 108 -9.93 -20.04 12.89
N GLY A 109 -8.95 -19.74 13.75
CA GLY A 109 -7.83 -20.62 14.08
C GLY A 109 -6.75 -20.70 12.98
N LEU A 110 -6.73 -19.76 12.04
CA LEU A 110 -5.78 -19.74 10.94
C LEU A 110 -4.50 -19.01 11.34
N ALA A 111 -3.36 -19.71 11.29
CA ALA A 111 -2.05 -19.17 11.66
C ALA A 111 -1.49 -18.25 10.56
N VAL A 112 -1.91 -16.98 10.56
CA VAL A 112 -1.40 -15.93 9.68
C VAL A 112 -0.70 -14.83 10.47
N LYS A 113 0.33 -14.22 9.89
CA LYS A 113 0.95 -13.02 10.46
C LYS A 113 0.13 -11.79 10.18
N ARG A 114 -0.28 -11.63 8.91
CA ARG A 114 -1.09 -10.50 8.45
C ARG A 114 -1.71 -10.82 7.08
N ILE A 115 -2.91 -10.31 6.85
CA ILE A 115 -3.58 -10.32 5.55
C ILE A 115 -3.68 -8.87 5.08
N GLU A 116 -3.33 -8.59 3.82
CA GLU A 116 -3.54 -7.29 3.21
C GLU A 116 -4.26 -7.43 1.87
N ARG A 117 -5.00 -6.39 1.48
CA ARG A 117 -5.75 -6.34 0.23
C ARG A 117 -5.21 -5.23 -0.67
N ILE A 118 -4.99 -5.57 -1.93
CA ILE A 118 -4.66 -4.64 -3.00
C ILE A 118 -5.77 -4.65 -4.05
N THR A 119 -5.81 -3.60 -4.88
CA THR A 119 -6.71 -3.49 -6.01
C THR A 119 -5.91 -3.53 -7.30
N GLU A 120 -6.18 -4.53 -8.15
CA GLU A 120 -5.61 -4.60 -9.50
C GLU A 120 -6.58 -3.99 -10.50
N TYR A 121 -6.22 -2.83 -11.05
CA TYR A 121 -6.91 -2.23 -12.17
C TYR A 121 -6.30 -2.71 -13.49
N ARG A 122 -7.15 -3.10 -14.44
CA ARG A 122 -6.74 -3.37 -15.81
C ARG A 122 -7.39 -2.37 -16.74
N ILE A 123 -6.57 -1.53 -17.34
CA ILE A 123 -6.98 -0.57 -18.37
C ILE A 123 -6.92 -1.27 -19.71
N VAL A 124 -8.04 -1.29 -20.44
CA VAL A 124 -8.16 -1.90 -21.76
C VAL A 124 -7.92 -0.83 -22.82
N LEU A 125 -6.94 -1.08 -23.68
CA LEU A 125 -6.64 -0.25 -24.84
C LEU A 125 -7.30 -0.83 -26.10
N LYS A 126 -7.73 0.02 -27.02
CA LYS A 126 -8.20 -0.39 -28.33
C LYS A 126 -7.03 -1.00 -29.11
N SER A 127 -7.17 -2.24 -29.56
CA SER A 127 -6.21 -2.85 -30.49
C SER A 127 -6.14 -2.02 -31.77
N GLY A 128 -4.99 -1.42 -32.05
CA GLY A 128 -4.71 -0.71 -33.31
C GLY A 128 -3.82 -1.54 -34.24
N LEU A 129 -3.56 -1.01 -35.44
CA LEU A 129 -2.52 -1.53 -36.37
C LEU A 129 -1.13 -1.60 -35.71
N ALA A 130 -0.90 -0.88 -34.61
CA ALA A 130 0.27 -1.01 -33.76
C ALA A 130 0.47 -2.45 -33.24
N GLY A 131 -0.60 -3.24 -33.05
CA GLY A 131 -0.50 -4.65 -32.67
C GLY A 131 0.18 -5.55 -33.71
N LEU A 132 0.37 -5.09 -34.97
CA LEU A 132 1.21 -5.75 -35.97
C LEU A 132 2.71 -5.41 -35.81
N PHE A 133 3.05 -4.30 -35.15
CA PHE A 133 4.43 -3.77 -35.08
C PHE A 133 4.94 -3.54 -33.65
N GLY A 134 4.15 -3.81 -32.61
CA GLY A 134 4.53 -3.64 -31.21
C GLY A 134 3.35 -3.71 -30.22
N LYS A 135 3.64 -3.63 -28.91
CA LYS A 135 2.60 -3.53 -27.88
C LYS A 135 1.97 -2.13 -27.91
N THR A 136 0.64 -2.05 -27.94
CA THR A 136 -0.06 -0.80 -27.61
C THR A 136 0.21 -0.49 -26.14
N ALA A 137 0.95 0.58 -25.85
CA ALA A 137 1.37 0.92 -24.49
C ALA A 137 1.10 2.40 -24.19
N LEU A 138 0.94 2.71 -22.90
CA LEU A 138 0.92 4.07 -22.39
C LEU A 138 2.36 4.57 -22.24
N THR A 139 2.59 5.85 -22.57
CA THR A 139 3.82 6.55 -22.18
C THR A 139 3.92 6.68 -20.65
N ASP A 140 5.11 6.97 -20.12
CA ASP A 140 5.29 7.14 -18.67
C ASP A 140 4.43 8.28 -18.11
N ALA A 141 4.39 9.43 -18.78
CA ALA A 141 3.53 10.55 -18.39
C ALA A 141 2.03 10.17 -18.39
N GLN A 142 1.58 9.38 -19.37
CA GLN A 142 0.20 8.87 -19.39
C GLN A 142 -0.05 7.85 -18.27
N ARG A 143 0.93 7.00 -17.94
CA ARG A 143 0.84 6.07 -16.81
C ARG A 143 0.68 6.83 -15.50
N ASP A 144 1.48 7.86 -15.27
CA ASP A 144 1.40 8.67 -14.04
C ASP A 144 0.06 9.40 -13.94
N ALA A 145 -0.41 9.99 -15.05
CA ALA A 145 -1.71 10.65 -15.11
C ALA A 145 -2.88 9.68 -14.85
N VAL A 146 -2.82 8.46 -15.40
CA VAL A 146 -3.82 7.42 -15.12
C VAL A 146 -3.73 6.99 -13.66
N ALA A 147 -2.54 6.73 -13.13
CA ALA A 147 -2.33 6.35 -11.75
C ALA A 147 -2.94 7.38 -10.79
N ALA A 148 -2.75 8.68 -11.04
CA ALA A 148 -3.31 9.76 -10.23
C ALA A 148 -4.84 9.76 -10.13
N LEU A 149 -5.55 9.16 -11.09
CA LEU A 149 -7.01 9.00 -11.04
C LEU A 149 -7.46 7.74 -10.29
N LEU A 150 -6.57 6.76 -10.11
CA LEU A 150 -6.91 5.44 -9.56
C LEU A 150 -6.65 5.29 -8.06
N HIS A 151 -5.88 6.20 -7.45
CA HIS A 151 -5.48 6.09 -6.04
C HIS A 151 -5.53 7.43 -5.30
N ASP A 152 -5.58 7.35 -3.97
CA ASP A 152 -5.37 8.48 -3.08
C ASP A 152 -3.87 8.62 -2.74
N ARG A 153 -3.24 9.72 -3.18
CA ARG A 153 -1.80 9.99 -2.98
C ARG A 153 -1.36 10.04 -1.51
N MET A 154 -2.28 10.30 -0.58
CA MET A 154 -1.95 10.44 0.85
C MET A 154 -1.88 9.08 1.53
N THR A 155 -2.73 8.14 1.11
CA THR A 155 -2.98 6.89 1.82
C THR A 155 -2.63 5.62 1.03
N GLU A 156 -2.45 5.72 -0.28
CA GLU A 156 -2.21 4.59 -1.17
C GLU A 156 -0.90 4.75 -1.95
N SER A 157 -0.49 3.67 -2.62
CA SER A 157 0.66 3.63 -3.52
C SER A 157 0.30 2.86 -4.79
N VAL A 158 0.91 3.23 -5.91
CA VAL A 158 0.70 2.57 -7.21
C VAL A 158 1.96 1.85 -7.64
N MET A 159 1.78 0.64 -8.14
CA MET A 159 2.82 -0.19 -8.73
C MET A 159 2.33 -0.86 -10.02
N PHE A 160 3.28 -1.28 -10.86
CA PHE A 160 2.99 -1.89 -12.16
C PHE A 160 3.36 -3.39 -12.21
N ASP A 161 3.92 -3.91 -11.11
CA ASP A 161 4.23 -5.31 -10.89
C ASP A 161 3.75 -5.70 -9.50
N ARG A 162 3.05 -6.83 -9.41
CA ARG A 162 2.52 -7.36 -8.16
C ARG A 162 3.63 -7.78 -7.21
N SER A 163 4.78 -8.17 -7.72
CA SER A 163 5.91 -8.58 -6.88
C SER A 163 6.32 -7.48 -5.87
N LEU A 164 6.14 -6.21 -6.25
CA LEU A 164 6.44 -5.06 -5.40
C LEU A 164 5.51 -4.93 -4.19
N ALA A 165 4.31 -5.52 -4.23
CA ALA A 165 3.36 -5.52 -3.11
C ALA A 165 3.90 -6.31 -1.91
N ALA A 166 4.93 -7.16 -2.10
CA ALA A 166 5.65 -7.79 -1.00
C ALA A 166 6.24 -6.77 -0.02
N GLY A 167 6.59 -5.57 -0.49
CA GLY A 167 7.07 -4.46 0.33
C GLY A 167 6.08 -3.97 1.40
N LEU A 168 4.78 -4.30 1.26
CA LEU A 168 3.79 -4.02 2.30
C LEU A 168 4.19 -4.70 3.62
N PHE A 169 4.81 -5.89 3.54
CA PHE A 169 5.15 -6.75 4.68
C PHE A 169 6.59 -6.59 5.16
N THR A 170 7.30 -5.58 4.66
CA THR A 170 8.64 -5.26 5.16
C THR A 170 8.53 -4.71 6.57
N GLU A 171 9.06 -5.46 7.54
CA GLU A 171 9.26 -4.95 8.90
C GLU A 171 10.40 -3.94 8.87
N LEU A 172 10.11 -2.70 9.29
CA LEU A 172 11.12 -1.71 9.58
C LEU A 172 11.58 -1.94 11.01
N GLN A 173 12.90 -1.99 11.22
CA GLN A 173 13.43 -1.95 12.58
C GLN A 173 13.11 -0.59 13.17
N GLY A 174 12.64 -0.58 14.42
CA GLY A 174 12.43 0.66 15.15
C GLY A 174 13.72 1.47 15.19
N ALA A 175 13.62 2.78 14.99
CA ALA A 175 14.75 3.68 15.15
C ALA A 175 15.30 3.56 16.58
N ALA A 176 16.61 3.65 16.73
CA ALA A 176 17.22 3.69 18.05
C ALA A 176 16.80 4.97 18.77
N LEU A 177 16.47 4.85 20.06
CA LEU A 177 16.15 5.99 20.92
C LEU A 177 17.27 7.02 20.87
N GLN A 178 16.95 8.26 20.51
CA GLN A 178 17.93 9.34 20.46
C GLN A 178 17.99 10.06 21.80
N THR A 179 19.20 10.43 22.21
CA THR A 179 19.45 11.18 23.45
C THR A 179 19.98 12.56 23.08
N ILE A 180 19.33 13.61 23.58
CA ILE A 180 19.68 15.00 23.30
C ILE A 180 20.67 15.46 24.37
N ASP A 181 21.88 15.86 23.98
CA ASP A 181 22.97 16.14 24.92
C ASP A 181 22.86 17.51 25.62
N VAL A 182 21.87 17.66 26.49
CA VAL A 182 21.63 18.87 27.28
C VAL A 182 22.71 19.07 28.36
N LEU A 183 23.28 17.99 28.92
CA LEU A 183 24.27 18.09 29.99
C LEU A 183 25.59 18.72 29.53
N GLN A 184 26.07 18.40 28.31
CA GLN A 184 27.30 19.01 27.77
C GLN A 184 26.98 20.09 26.73
N GLY A 185 25.99 19.87 25.87
CA GLY A 185 25.59 20.78 24.79
C GLY A 185 24.61 21.88 25.21
N GLY A 186 24.08 21.82 26.44
CA GLY A 186 23.25 22.87 27.02
C GLY A 186 22.01 23.20 26.17
N LYS A 187 21.65 24.50 26.18
CA LYS A 187 20.50 25.02 25.43
C LYS A 187 20.60 24.78 23.92
N ALA A 188 21.80 24.90 23.34
CA ALA A 188 22.01 24.75 21.90
C ALA A 188 21.66 23.32 21.41
N ALA A 189 21.94 22.30 22.22
CA ALA A 189 21.56 20.92 21.89
C ALA A 189 20.03 20.77 21.78
N LEU A 190 19.28 21.44 22.65
CA LEU A 190 17.82 21.39 22.64
C LEU A 190 17.20 22.26 21.54
N GLU A 191 17.82 23.39 21.18
CA GLU A 191 17.41 24.21 20.02
C GLU A 191 17.59 23.46 18.69
N ALA A 192 18.70 22.72 18.55
CA ALA A 192 18.92 21.85 17.40
C ALA A 192 17.86 20.76 17.32
N ALA A 193 17.59 20.06 18.43
CA ALA A 193 16.55 19.04 18.50
C ALA A 193 15.14 19.60 18.23
N ASN A 194 14.83 20.80 18.71
CA ASN A 194 13.56 21.49 18.43
C ASN A 194 13.33 21.69 16.94
N THR A 195 14.40 22.05 16.20
CA THR A 195 14.34 22.25 14.75
C THR A 195 14.28 20.92 14.00
N GLU A 196 15.12 19.96 14.37
CA GLU A 196 15.23 18.66 13.71
C GLU A 196 13.94 17.83 13.83
N PHE A 197 13.36 17.78 15.03
CA PHE A 197 12.15 17.02 15.31
C PHE A 197 10.85 17.83 15.15
N GLY A 198 10.95 19.13 14.89
CA GLY A 198 9.80 20.01 14.75
C GLY A 198 8.95 20.10 16.03
N LEU A 199 9.61 20.19 17.19
CA LEU A 199 8.94 20.16 18.51
C LEU A 199 8.10 21.42 18.80
N ALA A 200 8.34 22.49 18.04
CA ALA A 200 7.64 23.76 18.16
C ALA A 200 7.72 24.41 19.56
N LEU A 201 8.83 24.19 20.26
CA LEU A 201 9.08 24.74 21.59
C LEU A 201 9.34 26.25 21.53
N ALA A 202 8.68 26.98 22.42
CA ALA A 202 8.98 28.38 22.71
C ALA A 202 10.28 28.51 23.52
N THR A 203 10.85 29.72 23.53
CA THR A 203 12.15 29.96 24.19
C THR A 203 12.14 29.64 25.69
N ASP A 204 11.05 29.96 26.37
CA ASP A 204 10.84 29.68 27.79
C ASP A 204 10.65 28.19 28.08
N GLU A 205 10.00 27.44 27.17
CA GLU A 205 9.89 25.98 27.26
C GLU A 205 11.25 25.30 27.12
N ILE A 206 12.10 25.78 26.21
CA ILE A 206 13.48 25.31 26.06
C ILE A 206 14.27 25.56 27.35
N ASP A 207 14.20 26.77 27.91
CA ASP A 207 14.91 27.12 29.14
C ASP A 207 14.44 26.28 30.34
N TYR A 208 13.13 26.03 30.43
CA TYR A 208 12.55 25.16 31.44
C TYR A 208 13.08 23.72 31.31
N LEU A 209 13.08 23.15 30.10
CA LEU A 209 13.54 21.78 29.88
C LEU A 209 15.03 21.63 30.17
N VAL A 210 15.87 22.58 29.75
CA VAL A 210 17.31 22.58 30.08
C VAL A 210 17.49 22.53 31.60
N ALA A 211 16.84 23.45 32.32
CA ALA A 211 16.94 23.49 33.78
C ALA A 211 16.46 22.19 34.45
N ALA A 212 15.36 21.62 33.97
CA ALA A 212 14.81 20.38 34.48
C ALA A 212 15.76 19.19 34.29
N PHE A 213 16.31 19.01 33.08
CA PHE A 213 17.21 17.89 32.77
C PHE A 213 18.59 18.04 33.39
N THR A 214 19.11 19.27 33.52
CA THR A 214 20.31 19.54 34.32
C THR A 214 20.08 19.18 35.79
N LYS A 215 18.94 19.56 36.37
CA LYS A 215 18.60 19.20 37.77
C LYS A 215 18.46 17.69 37.97
N LEU A 216 17.90 16.98 36.99
CA LEU A 216 17.79 15.52 37.00
C LEU A 216 19.11 14.80 36.72
N ASN A 217 20.16 15.54 36.34
CA ASN A 217 21.47 15.03 35.98
C ASN A 217 21.40 13.90 34.93
N ARG A 218 20.55 14.09 33.92
CA ARG A 218 20.42 13.18 32.77
C ARG A 218 20.02 13.93 31.51
N ASN A 219 20.39 13.38 30.36
CA ASN A 219 19.95 13.89 29.07
C ASN A 219 18.48 13.48 28.78
N PRO A 220 17.68 14.35 28.13
CA PRO A 220 16.39 13.99 27.57
C PRO A 220 16.52 12.99 26.42
N THR A 221 15.44 12.27 26.20
CA THR A 221 15.23 11.43 25.01
C THR A 221 14.36 12.18 24.00
N ASP A 222 14.30 11.67 22.78
CA ASP A 222 13.45 12.14 21.68
C ASP A 222 11.94 11.84 21.85
N VAL A 223 11.57 11.06 22.87
CA VAL A 223 10.19 10.73 23.27
C VAL A 223 9.76 11.54 24.50
#